data_AF-A0A5B7G7C5-F1
#
_entry.id   AF-A0A5B7G7C5-F1
#
_cell.length_a   1.000
_cell.length_b   1.000
_cell.length_c   1.000
_cell.angle_alpha   90.00
_cell.angle_beta   90.00
_cell.angle_gamma   90.00
#
_symmetry.space_group_name_H-M   'P 1'
#
loop_
_entity.id
_entity.type
_entity.pdbx_description
1 polymer ?
#
loop_
_entity_poly.entity_id
_entity_poly.type
_entity_poly.pdbx_seq_one_letter_code
_entity_poly.pdbx_strand_id
1 'polypeptide(L)'
;MTGWNGRHCTLSGCPENCRNRGTCNARGEDGIWSCSCENGWDGPDCSAMLETLCNDDKDNDKDGLKDCEDPECCDHIACNGSQLCMSRASSPIDLLLRKQPPAATASFFEKMKFLIEDDSLQHYTKSEAFNKRLTCKAFPYS
;
A
#
# COMPACT_ATOMS: atom_id res chain seq x y z
N MET A 1 24.98 12.96 9.32
CA MET A 1 25.62 12.02 10.28
C MET A 1 25.50 10.61 9.73
N THR A 2 26.48 9.75 9.97
CA THR A 2 26.47 8.34 9.56
C THR A 2 25.99 7.47 10.71
N GLY A 3 25.02 6.58 10.45
CA GLY A 3 24.51 5.59 11.41
C GLY A 3 24.93 4.16 11.04
N TRP A 4 25.03 3.27 12.02
CA TRP A 4 25.48 1.88 11.83
C TRP A 4 24.56 0.90 12.55
N ASN A 5 24.20 -0.18 11.85
CA ASN A 5 23.31 -1.23 12.33
C ASN A 5 24.01 -2.59 12.45
N GLY A 6 23.33 -3.53 13.11
CA GLY A 6 23.77 -4.91 13.30
C GLY A 6 24.65 -5.10 14.54
N ARG A 7 24.76 -6.36 14.99
CA ARG A 7 25.50 -6.73 16.22
C ARG A 7 26.97 -6.31 16.24
N HIS A 8 27.55 -6.14 15.05
CA HIS A 8 28.95 -5.75 14.86
C HIS A 8 29.13 -4.32 14.33
N CYS A 9 28.05 -3.53 14.22
CA CYS A 9 28.09 -2.16 13.69
C CYS A 9 28.76 -2.03 12.30
N THR A 10 28.65 -3.07 11.46
CA THR A 10 29.27 -3.11 10.12
C THR A 10 28.29 -2.79 9.00
N LEU A 11 26.98 -2.78 9.28
CA LEU A 11 25.97 -2.46 8.28
C LEU A 11 25.72 -0.96 8.31
N SER A 12 25.82 -0.29 7.16
CA SER A 12 25.43 1.12 7.07
C SER A 12 23.94 1.23 7.39
N GLY A 13 23.59 1.97 8.44
CA GLY A 13 22.21 2.17 8.83
C GLY A 13 21.50 3.25 8.01
N CYS A 14 22.28 4.10 7.33
CA CYS A 14 21.78 5.13 6.44
C CYS A 14 22.54 5.04 5.12
N PRO A 15 22.02 4.30 4.14
CA PRO A 15 22.65 4.17 2.83
C PRO A 15 22.79 5.55 2.17
N GLU A 16 23.91 5.79 1.48
CA GLU A 16 24.20 7.05 0.79
C GLU A 16 24.00 8.33 1.63
N ASN A 17 24.10 8.24 2.97
CA ASN A 17 23.78 9.34 3.88
C ASN A 17 22.39 9.97 3.62
N CYS A 18 21.38 9.14 3.32
CA CYS A 18 20.03 9.60 2.98
C CYS A 18 20.00 10.53 1.76
N ARG A 19 20.97 10.38 0.84
CA ARG A 19 21.18 11.19 -0.37
C ARG A 19 21.16 12.71 -0.17
N ASN A 20 21.45 13.17 1.05
CA ASN A 20 21.29 14.57 1.46
C ASN A 20 19.86 15.12 1.28
N ARG A 21 18.86 14.24 1.31
CA ARG A 21 17.42 14.55 1.25
C ARG A 21 16.69 14.06 2.52
N GLY A 22 17.43 13.99 3.61
CA GLY A 22 16.96 13.41 4.86
C GLY A 22 18.02 13.45 5.95
N THR A 23 17.55 13.17 7.16
CA THR A 23 18.40 13.10 8.35
C THR A 23 18.52 11.65 8.80
N CYS A 24 19.75 11.19 9.01
CA CYS A 24 20.04 9.88 9.58
C CYS A 24 19.88 9.94 11.11
N ASN A 25 18.91 9.21 11.65
CA ASN A 25 18.64 9.14 13.08
C ASN A 25 18.39 7.70 13.55
N ALA A 26 18.67 7.44 14.82
CA ALA A 26 18.30 6.18 15.47
C ALA A 26 16.80 6.23 15.82
N ARG A 27 16.00 5.30 15.27
CA ARG A 27 14.60 5.11 15.61
C ARG A 27 14.48 4.09 16.76
N GLY A 28 13.57 4.36 17.69
CA GLY A 28 13.19 3.44 18.77
C GLY A 28 14.21 3.27 19.90
N GLU A 29 13.85 2.43 20.88
CA GLU A 29 14.70 2.06 22.02
C GLU A 29 15.82 1.08 21.64
N ASP A 30 15.63 0.40 20.51
CA ASP A 30 16.53 -0.54 19.86
C ASP A 30 17.70 0.14 19.13
N GLY A 31 17.64 1.47 18.97
CA GLY A 31 18.76 2.27 18.47
C GLY A 31 19.10 2.00 16.99
N ILE A 32 18.13 1.52 16.21
CA ILE A 32 18.33 1.20 14.80
C ILE A 32 18.39 2.50 13.99
N TRP A 33 19.48 2.71 13.27
CA TRP A 33 19.65 3.85 12.39
C TRP A 33 18.84 3.66 11.11
N SER A 34 18.13 4.72 10.70
CA SER A 34 17.39 4.79 9.46
C SER A 34 17.34 6.23 8.96
N CYS A 35 16.98 6.39 7.68
CA CYS A 35 16.74 7.71 7.12
C CYS A 35 15.35 8.24 7.49
N SER A 36 15.33 9.48 7.96
CA SER A 36 14.12 10.29 8.05
C SER A 36 14.13 11.27 6.89
N CYS A 37 13.37 10.97 5.84
CA CYS A 37 13.36 11.75 4.60
C CYS A 37 12.65 13.10 4.75
N GLU A 38 13.04 14.05 3.91
CA GLU A 38 12.37 15.34 3.75
C GLU A 38 11.03 15.16 3.03
N ASN A 39 10.13 16.14 3.17
CA ASN A 39 8.82 16.10 2.50
C ASN A 39 8.99 15.91 0.98
N GLY A 40 8.24 14.97 0.42
CA GLY A 40 8.30 14.61 -1.00
C GLY A 40 9.38 13.57 -1.36
N TRP A 41 10.01 12.93 -0.36
CA TRP A 41 10.97 11.84 -0.56
C TRP A 41 10.68 10.67 0.36
N ASP A 42 10.94 9.46 -0.12
CA ASP A 42 10.84 8.22 0.64
C ASP A 42 11.89 7.18 0.21
N GLY A 43 11.83 6.02 0.84
CA GLY A 43 12.73 4.90 0.63
C GLY A 43 13.85 4.86 1.68
N PRO A 44 14.62 3.77 1.70
CA PRO A 44 15.65 3.53 2.72
C PRO A 44 16.77 4.58 2.72
N ASP A 45 16.97 5.26 1.60
CA ASP A 45 17.99 6.28 1.37
C ASP A 45 17.43 7.62 0.86
N CYS A 46 16.11 7.84 0.93
CA CYS A 46 15.43 9.03 0.42
C CYS A 46 15.68 9.26 -1.09
N SER A 47 15.63 8.17 -1.86
CA SER A 47 15.86 8.18 -3.31
C SER A 47 14.58 8.17 -4.14
N ALA A 48 13.48 7.69 -3.57
CA ALA A 48 12.18 7.75 -4.20
C ALA A 48 11.61 9.16 -4.00
N MET A 49 11.21 9.79 -5.09
CA MET A 49 10.41 11.02 -5.01
C MET A 49 8.97 10.60 -4.80
N LEU A 50 8.20 11.38 -4.05
CA LEU A 50 6.78 11.16 -3.85
C LEU A 50 5.98 12.14 -4.72
N GLU A 51 4.77 11.74 -5.09
CA GLU A 51 3.85 12.64 -5.74
C GLU A 51 3.50 13.85 -4.86
N THR A 52 3.69 15.05 -5.40
CA THR A 52 3.47 16.32 -4.68
C THR A 52 2.31 17.13 -5.22
N LEU A 53 1.88 16.86 -6.46
CA LEU A 53 0.80 17.57 -7.14
C LEU A 53 -0.33 16.58 -7.45
N CYS A 54 -1.24 16.41 -6.50
CA CYS A 54 -2.28 15.40 -6.53
C CYS A 54 -3.56 15.80 -7.30
N ASN A 55 -3.47 16.78 -8.21
CA ASN A 55 -4.62 17.27 -8.97
C ASN A 55 -4.24 17.88 -10.33
N ASP A 56 -3.13 17.43 -10.92
CA ASP A 56 -2.60 17.97 -12.17
C ASP A 56 -2.57 16.99 -13.35
N ASP A 57 -3.16 15.79 -13.18
CA ASP A 57 -3.26 14.72 -14.18
C ASP A 57 -1.91 14.21 -14.69
N LYS A 58 -0.83 14.46 -13.93
CA LYS A 58 0.52 14.00 -14.24
C LYS A 58 1.04 13.09 -13.16
N ASP A 59 1.92 12.19 -13.58
CA ASP A 59 2.73 11.32 -12.74
C ASP A 59 4.05 12.05 -12.45
N ASN A 60 4.12 12.70 -11.29
CA ASN A 60 5.22 13.61 -10.98
C ASN A 60 6.48 12.88 -10.49
N ASP A 61 6.35 11.69 -9.92
CA ASP A 61 7.46 10.85 -9.46
C ASP A 61 7.84 9.70 -10.41
N LYS A 62 7.01 9.46 -11.43
CA LYS A 62 7.21 8.54 -12.56
C LYS A 62 7.13 7.08 -12.18
N ASP A 63 6.30 6.75 -11.19
CA ASP A 63 6.08 5.37 -10.77
C ASP A 63 4.99 4.65 -11.59
N GLY A 64 4.25 5.40 -12.41
CA GLY A 64 3.16 4.93 -13.27
C GLY A 64 1.75 5.19 -12.71
N LEU A 65 1.64 5.81 -11.54
CA LEU A 65 0.40 6.28 -10.93
C LEU A 65 0.30 7.80 -11.06
N LYS A 66 -0.90 8.35 -10.92
CA LYS A 66 -1.12 9.81 -11.02
C LYS A 66 -2.23 10.26 -10.08
N ASP A 67 -2.07 11.45 -9.52
CA ASP A 67 -3.03 12.09 -8.62
C ASP A 67 -3.59 11.10 -7.58
N CYS A 68 -4.92 10.95 -7.50
CA CYS A 68 -5.57 10.07 -6.53
C CYS A 68 -5.47 8.57 -6.85
N GLU A 69 -4.84 8.20 -7.97
CA GLU A 69 -4.43 6.82 -8.23
C GLU A 69 -3.15 6.49 -7.45
N ASP A 70 -2.39 7.52 -7.05
CA ASP A 70 -1.18 7.44 -6.25
C ASP A 70 -1.51 7.37 -4.74
N PRO A 71 -0.99 6.37 -4.00
CA PRO A 71 -1.23 6.24 -2.56
C PRO A 71 -0.74 7.44 -1.74
N GLU A 72 0.30 8.12 -2.19
CA GLU A 72 0.96 9.25 -1.54
C GLU A 72 0.03 10.47 -1.53
N CYS A 73 -0.86 10.54 -2.51
CA CYS A 73 -1.86 11.59 -2.67
C CYS A 73 -3.12 11.40 -1.83
N CYS A 74 -3.27 10.27 -1.15
CA CYS A 74 -4.50 9.98 -0.41
C CYS A 74 -4.72 10.84 0.85
N ASP A 75 -3.65 11.42 1.40
CA ASP A 75 -3.76 12.39 2.49
C ASP A 75 -4.01 13.82 1.98
N HIS A 76 -3.94 14.05 0.66
CA HIS A 76 -4.19 15.35 0.04
C HIS A 76 -5.69 15.64 -0.05
N ILE A 77 -6.07 16.90 0.17
CA ILE A 77 -7.48 17.35 0.18
C ILE A 77 -8.19 17.05 -1.15
N ALA A 78 -7.46 17.09 -2.26
CA ALA A 78 -7.98 16.77 -3.59
C ALA A 78 -8.53 15.33 -3.69
N CYS A 79 -7.99 14.39 -2.91
CA CYS A 79 -8.30 12.96 -2.98
C CYS A 79 -9.17 12.48 -1.81
N ASN A 80 -9.58 13.35 -0.89
CA ASN A 80 -10.39 13.00 0.28
C ASN A 80 -11.75 12.37 -0.06
N GLY A 81 -12.31 12.67 -1.23
CA GLY A 81 -13.53 12.05 -1.76
C GLY A 81 -13.30 11.00 -2.84
N SER A 82 -12.05 10.68 -3.16
CA SER A 82 -11.71 9.70 -4.19
C SER A 82 -11.93 8.29 -3.65
N GLN A 83 -12.70 7.48 -4.39
CA GLN A 83 -12.94 6.08 -4.05
C GLN A 83 -11.65 5.25 -3.97
N LEU A 84 -10.61 5.68 -4.69
CA LEU A 84 -9.28 5.05 -4.68
C LEU A 84 -8.57 5.24 -3.33
N CYS A 85 -8.74 6.41 -2.70
CA CYS A 85 -8.16 6.74 -1.41
C CYS A 85 -9.07 6.45 -0.21
N MET A 86 -10.38 6.30 -0.44
CA MET A 86 -11.32 5.73 0.54
C MET A 86 -11.01 4.25 0.81
N SER A 87 -10.33 3.60 -0.12
CA SER A 87 -9.69 2.30 0.07
C SER A 87 -8.39 2.46 0.87
N ARG A 88 -8.39 3.22 1.98
CA ARG A 88 -7.43 3.00 3.06
C ARG A 88 -7.69 1.57 3.50
N ALA A 89 -6.97 0.65 2.86
CA ALA A 89 -7.07 -0.78 3.07
C ALA A 89 -6.96 -0.97 4.58
N SER A 90 -8.11 -1.21 5.22
CA SER A 90 -8.10 -1.90 6.50
C SER A 90 -7.19 -3.09 6.24
N SER A 91 -6.17 -3.24 7.10
CA SER A 91 -5.13 -4.24 6.89
C SER A 91 -5.81 -5.51 6.39
N PRO A 92 -5.32 -6.15 5.31
CA PRO A 92 -5.96 -7.37 4.81
C PRO A 92 -6.22 -8.37 5.94
N ILE A 93 -5.40 -8.32 7.00
CA ILE A 93 -5.55 -9.05 8.25
C ILE A 93 -6.82 -8.63 9.02
N ASP A 94 -7.09 -7.33 9.21
CA ASP A 94 -8.28 -6.84 9.92
C ASP A 94 -9.58 -7.25 9.21
N LEU A 95 -9.58 -7.26 7.87
CA LEU A 95 -10.72 -7.74 7.09
C LEU A 95 -10.92 -9.25 7.22
N LEU A 96 -9.83 -10.03 7.23
CA LEU A 96 -9.87 -11.47 7.47
C LEU A 96 -10.28 -11.82 8.90
N LEU A 97 -9.89 -11.00 9.89
CA LEU A 97 -10.27 -11.17 11.30
C LEU A 97 -11.74 -10.80 11.55
N ARG A 98 -12.27 -9.82 10.81
CA ARG A 98 -13.66 -9.36 10.95
C ARG A 98 -14.66 -10.31 10.29
N LYS A 99 -14.27 -11.06 9.26
CA LYS A 99 -15.16 -11.98 8.54
C LYS A 99 -15.10 -13.37 9.15
N GLN A 100 -16.27 -13.99 9.36
CA GLN A 100 -16.36 -15.35 9.87
C GLN A 100 -15.72 -16.32 8.85
N PRO A 101 -14.83 -17.23 9.27
CA PRO A 101 -14.25 -18.20 8.36
C PRO A 101 -15.35 -19.07 7.74
N PRO A 102 -15.39 -19.22 6.41
CA PRO A 102 -16.37 -20.07 5.74
C PRO A 102 -16.27 -21.52 6.23
N ALA A 103 -17.40 -22.23 6.24
CA ALA A 103 -17.41 -23.66 6.53
C ALA A 103 -16.47 -24.41 5.57
N ALA A 104 -15.83 -25.49 6.04
CA ALA A 104 -14.89 -26.28 5.22
C ALA A 104 -15.53 -26.78 3.91
N THR A 105 -16.83 -27.09 3.96
CA THR A 105 -17.66 -27.57 2.84
C THR A 105 -18.25 -26.45 1.97
N ALA A 106 -17.98 -25.18 2.27
CA ALA A 106 -18.49 -24.06 1.50
C ALA A 106 -17.93 -24.06 0.07
N SER A 107 -18.74 -23.60 -0.87
CA SER A 107 -18.38 -23.48 -2.28
C SER A 107 -17.24 -22.48 -2.49
N PHE A 108 -16.56 -22.57 -3.65
CA PHE A 108 -15.54 -21.58 -4.03
C PHE A 108 -16.09 -20.15 -3.98
N PHE A 109 -17.33 -19.97 -4.47
CA PHE A 109 -18.00 -18.66 -4.44
C PHE A 109 -18.15 -18.14 -3.01
N GLU A 110 -18.63 -18.95 -2.07
CA GLU A 110 -18.79 -18.53 -0.67
C GLU A 110 -17.45 -18.23 0.02
N LYS A 111 -16.38 -18.94 -0.35
CA LYS A 111 -15.03 -18.69 0.15
C LYS A 111 -14.43 -17.40 -0.43
N MET A 112 -14.77 -17.04 -1.66
CA MET A 112 -14.27 -15.84 -2.34
C MET A 112 -15.21 -14.63 -2.23
N LYS A 113 -16.41 -14.83 -1.65
CA LYS A 113 -17.47 -13.83 -1.54
C LYS A 113 -17.00 -12.57 -0.82
N PHE A 114 -16.11 -12.71 0.17
CA PHE A 114 -15.61 -11.57 0.91
C PHE A 114 -15.03 -10.52 -0.04
N LEU A 115 -14.29 -10.84 -1.09
CA LEU A 115 -13.70 -9.86 -2.02
C LEU A 115 -14.70 -8.91 -2.71
N ILE A 116 -15.98 -9.30 -2.77
CA ILE A 116 -17.02 -8.64 -3.57
C ILE A 116 -18.21 -8.15 -2.74
N GLU A 117 -18.17 -8.33 -1.41
CA GLU A 117 -19.19 -7.83 -0.48
C GLU A 117 -18.98 -6.35 -0.14
N ASP A 118 -20.07 -5.68 0.24
CA ASP A 118 -20.03 -4.35 0.82
C ASP A 118 -19.12 -4.34 2.08
N ASP A 119 -18.35 -3.27 2.27
CA ASP A 119 -17.29 -3.13 3.29
C ASP A 119 -16.17 -4.19 3.22
N SER A 120 -15.77 -4.59 2.00
CA SER A 120 -14.59 -5.43 1.77
C SER A 120 -13.36 -4.66 1.28
N LEU A 121 -12.28 -5.39 0.95
CA LEU A 121 -11.03 -4.89 0.36
C LEU A 121 -11.26 -4.00 -0.87
N GLN A 122 -12.35 -4.23 -1.62
CA GLN A 122 -12.64 -3.54 -2.87
C GLN A 122 -13.96 -2.77 -2.75
N HIS A 123 -13.88 -1.47 -2.46
CA HIS A 123 -15.05 -0.59 -2.38
C HIS A 123 -15.77 -0.42 -3.74
N TYR A 124 -15.12 -0.79 -4.85
CA TYR A 124 -15.65 -0.66 -6.21
C TYR A 124 -16.45 -1.87 -6.70
N THR A 125 -16.45 -2.98 -5.95
CA THR A 125 -17.09 -4.19 -6.44
C THR A 125 -18.59 -4.13 -6.23
N LYS A 126 -19.33 -3.86 -7.31
CA LYS A 126 -20.79 -4.02 -7.32
C LYS A 126 -21.11 -5.50 -7.30
N SER A 127 -21.64 -5.99 -6.18
CA SER A 127 -22.12 -7.37 -6.04
C SER A 127 -23.11 -7.79 -7.14
N GLU A 128 -23.84 -6.81 -7.69
CA GLU A 128 -24.79 -6.94 -8.81
C GLU A 128 -24.14 -7.27 -10.16
N ALA A 129 -22.87 -6.89 -10.36
CA ALA A 129 -22.12 -7.21 -11.56
C ALA A 129 -21.61 -8.66 -11.56
N PHE A 130 -21.72 -9.36 -10.43
CA PHE A 130 -21.14 -10.69 -10.25
C PHE A 130 -22.19 -11.81 -10.36
N ASN A 131 -22.16 -12.53 -11.49
CA ASN A 131 -23.04 -13.68 -11.68
C ASN A 131 -22.45 -14.93 -10.99
N LYS A 132 -23.11 -15.39 -9.93
CA LYS A 132 -22.73 -16.58 -9.16
C LYS A 132 -22.54 -17.85 -10.00
N ARG A 133 -23.20 -17.95 -11.17
CA ARG A 133 -23.13 -19.10 -12.09
C ARG A 133 -22.03 -18.99 -13.15
N LEU A 134 -21.41 -17.81 -13.31
CA LEU A 134 -20.33 -17.53 -14.28
C LEU A 134 -18.94 -17.48 -13.62
N THR A 135 -18.82 -17.92 -12.36
CA THR A 135 -17.52 -18.13 -11.73
C THR A 135 -16.65 -19.00 -12.65
N CYS A 136 -15.46 -18.51 -12.98
CA CYS A 136 -14.58 -19.05 -14.02
C CYS A 136 -14.59 -20.57 -14.02
N LYS A 137 -15.31 -21.17 -14.97
CA LYS A 137 -15.01 -22.54 -15.39
C LYS A 137 -13.63 -22.45 -16.00
N ALA A 138 -12.65 -23.14 -15.41
CA ALA A 138 -11.35 -23.34 -16.02
C ALA A 138 -11.59 -23.73 -17.49
N PHE A 139 -11.18 -22.87 -18.42
CA PHE A 139 -11.14 -23.25 -19.82
C PHE A 139 -10.13 -24.39 -19.92
N PRO A 140 -10.53 -25.62 -20.31
CA PRO A 140 -9.54 -26.61 -20.69
C PRO A 140 -8.85 -26.06 -21.94
N TYR A 141 -7.53 -25.86 -21.83
CA TYR A 141 -6.67 -25.53 -22.96
C TYR A 141 -6.98 -26.49 -24.11
N SER A 142 -7.32 -25.91 -25.27
CA SER A 142 -7.42 -26.60 -26.56
C SER A 142 -6.05 -26.66 -27.20
#